data_AF-A0A355M3Q0-F1
#
_entry.id   AF-A0A355M3Q0-F1
#
_cell.length_a   1.000
_cell.length_b   1.000
_cell.length_c   1.000
_cell.angle_alpha   90.00
_cell.angle_beta   90.00
_cell.angle_gamma   90.00
#
_symmetry.space_group_name_H-M   'P 1'
#
loop_
_entity.id
_entity.type
_entity.pdbx_description
1 polymer ?
#
loop_
_entity_poly.entity_id
_entity_poly.type
_entity_poly.pdbx_seq_one_letter_code
_entity_poly.pdbx_strand_id
1 'polypeptide(L)'
;MILIIDNYDSFTYNLYQYFAESCTDVKVIRNDMITISEIDRMDISSIILSPGPGRPENAGICVDVIKAFKNKFPILGVCLGHQAMGIAEKGNVIGAPEIMHGKESLVFYNNCNLYNDMPNPFRAGRYHSLIIDRDTLPDTIVVEAETKDGLIMGIRIKDTLSYGVQFHPESMLTPEGKTLIRNFIHIQS
;
A
#
# COMPACT_ATOMS: atom_id res chain seq x y z
N MET A 1 -11.44 3.89 -14.06
CA MET A 1 -11.51 2.70 -13.20
C MET A 1 -10.36 2.61 -12.20
N ILE A 2 -10.63 2.32 -10.93
CA ILE A 2 -9.63 1.87 -9.94
C ILE A 2 -9.51 0.36 -10.02
N LEU A 3 -8.31 -0.18 -10.22
CA LEU A 3 -8.05 -1.62 -10.22
C LEU A 3 -7.46 -2.05 -8.88
N ILE A 4 -8.15 -2.91 -8.16
CA ILE A 4 -7.64 -3.58 -6.95
C ILE A 4 -7.13 -4.98 -7.35
N ILE A 5 -5.85 -5.23 -7.10
CA ILE A 5 -5.24 -6.55 -7.21
C ILE A 5 -5.32 -7.24 -5.85
N ASP A 6 -6.15 -8.29 -5.79
CA ASP A 6 -6.42 -9.08 -4.60
C ASP A 6 -5.35 -10.17 -4.42
N ASN A 7 -4.63 -10.13 -3.30
CA ASN A 7 -3.69 -11.15 -2.87
C ASN A 7 -4.35 -12.21 -1.97
N TYR A 8 -5.63 -12.54 -2.23
CA TYR A 8 -6.42 -13.51 -1.47
C TYR A 8 -6.60 -13.13 0.00
N ASP A 9 -6.84 -11.84 0.26
CA ASP A 9 -6.96 -11.33 1.62
C ASP A 9 -8.40 -11.16 2.06
N SER A 10 -8.64 -11.40 3.35
CA SER A 10 -9.99 -11.27 3.94
C SER A 10 -10.45 -9.81 4.04
N PHE A 11 -9.54 -8.83 3.97
CA PHE A 11 -9.85 -7.40 4.07
C PHE A 11 -9.93 -6.69 2.72
N THR A 12 -9.68 -7.38 1.60
CA THR A 12 -9.78 -6.78 0.24
C THR A 12 -11.12 -6.10 -0.01
N TYR A 13 -12.23 -6.70 0.44
CA TYR A 13 -13.55 -6.11 0.25
C TYR A 13 -13.85 -4.92 1.18
N ASN A 14 -13.16 -4.79 2.31
CA ASN A 14 -13.22 -3.58 3.13
C ASN A 14 -12.51 -2.42 2.42
N LEU A 15 -11.35 -2.68 1.79
CA LEU A 15 -10.70 -1.71 0.91
C LEU A 15 -11.61 -1.32 -0.25
N TYR A 16 -12.16 -2.31 -0.97
CA TYR A 16 -13.13 -2.07 -2.05
C TYR A 16 -14.27 -1.16 -1.59
N GLN A 17 -14.87 -1.42 -0.43
CA GLN A 17 -15.95 -0.60 0.09
C GLN A 17 -15.51 0.85 0.29
N TYR A 18 -14.34 1.10 0.88
CA TYR A 18 -13.87 2.47 1.13
C TYR A 18 -13.57 3.22 -0.18
N PHE A 19 -13.04 2.54 -1.19
CA PHE A 19 -12.88 3.10 -2.53
C PHE A 19 -14.23 3.35 -3.22
N ALA A 20 -15.15 2.39 -3.12
CA ALA A 20 -16.47 2.46 -3.74
C ALA A 20 -17.36 3.58 -3.16
N GLU A 21 -17.11 4.00 -1.91
CA GLU A 21 -17.78 5.17 -1.31
C GLU A 21 -17.39 6.50 -2.00
N SER A 22 -16.22 6.56 -2.64
CA SER A 22 -15.69 7.78 -3.27
C SER A 22 -15.55 7.68 -4.80
N CYS A 23 -15.64 6.49 -5.38
CA CYS A 23 -15.53 6.24 -6.81
C CYS A 23 -16.48 5.10 -7.23
N THR A 24 -17.26 5.29 -8.29
CA THR A 24 -18.25 4.30 -8.73
C THR A 24 -17.68 3.18 -9.62
N ASP A 25 -16.44 3.32 -10.09
CA ASP A 25 -15.81 2.41 -11.05
C ASP A 25 -14.56 1.75 -10.45
N VAL A 26 -14.80 0.75 -9.60
CA VAL A 26 -13.76 -0.03 -8.90
C VAL A 26 -13.88 -1.50 -9.31
N LYS A 27 -12.77 -2.10 -9.74
CA LYS A 27 -12.71 -3.51 -10.16
C LYS A 27 -11.71 -4.27 -9.31
N VAL A 28 -12.11 -5.43 -8.80
CA VAL A 28 -11.23 -6.34 -8.03
C VAL A 28 -10.88 -7.55 -8.89
N ILE A 29 -9.58 -7.86 -9.03
CA ILE A 29 -9.09 -9.04 -9.75
C ILE A 29 -7.97 -9.68 -8.94
N ARG A 30 -7.92 -11.01 -8.87
CA ARG A 30 -6.86 -11.72 -8.15
C ARG A 30 -5.51 -11.61 -8.86
N ASN A 31 -4.44 -11.66 -8.07
CA ASN A 31 -3.05 -11.48 -8.52
C ASN A 31 -2.53 -12.52 -9.54
N ASP A 32 -3.29 -13.58 -9.81
CA ASP A 32 -2.99 -14.67 -10.74
C ASP A 32 -4.02 -14.77 -11.89
N MET A 33 -5.02 -13.91 -11.91
CA MET A 33 -6.13 -13.91 -12.89
C MET A 33 -6.05 -12.78 -13.92
N ILE A 34 -4.96 -12.02 -13.93
CA ILE A 34 -4.72 -10.94 -14.89
C ILE A 34 -3.22 -10.84 -15.22
N THR A 35 -2.92 -10.36 -16.42
CA THR A 35 -1.55 -10.15 -16.91
C THR A 35 -1.23 -8.67 -17.04
N ILE A 36 0.06 -8.33 -17.05
CA ILE A 36 0.54 -6.95 -17.30
C ILE A 36 0.00 -6.41 -18.63
N SER A 37 -0.04 -7.24 -19.67
CA SER A 37 -0.56 -6.84 -20.99
C SER A 37 -2.07 -6.54 -20.99
N GLU A 38 -2.84 -7.20 -20.15
CA GLU A 38 -4.27 -6.90 -19.99
C GLU A 38 -4.47 -5.60 -19.21
N ILE A 39 -3.72 -5.39 -18.12
CA ILE A 39 -3.74 -4.14 -17.34
C ILE A 39 -3.40 -2.94 -18.24
N ASP A 40 -2.39 -3.07 -19.10
CA ASP A 40 -1.94 -1.99 -19.98
C ASP A 40 -2.99 -1.53 -21.01
N ARG A 41 -3.96 -2.40 -21.33
CA ARG A 41 -5.07 -2.13 -22.26
C ARG A 41 -6.33 -1.64 -21.55
N MET A 42 -6.37 -1.65 -20.23
CA MET A 42 -7.52 -1.20 -19.44
C MET A 42 -7.46 0.32 -19.23
N ASP A 43 -8.62 0.95 -19.18
CA ASP A 43 -8.77 2.37 -18.83
C ASP A 43 -8.71 2.56 -17.30
N ILE A 44 -7.50 2.53 -16.76
CA ILE A 44 -7.22 2.58 -15.32
C ILE A 44 -6.77 3.98 -14.90
N SER A 45 -7.34 4.47 -13.81
CA SER A 45 -6.93 5.72 -13.16
C SER A 45 -5.90 5.50 -12.05
N SER A 46 -5.96 4.36 -11.36
CA SER A 46 -5.02 3.99 -10.30
C SER A 46 -5.07 2.48 -9.98
N ILE A 47 -4.01 1.97 -9.36
CA ILE A 47 -3.87 0.56 -8.98
C ILE A 47 -3.71 0.43 -7.47
N ILE A 48 -4.47 -0.47 -6.85
CA ILE A 48 -4.35 -0.82 -5.44
C ILE A 48 -3.83 -2.24 -5.33
N LEU A 49 -2.79 -2.47 -4.53
CA LEU A 49 -2.30 -3.81 -4.21
C LEU A 49 -2.72 -4.13 -2.79
N SER A 50 -3.64 -5.09 -2.63
CA SER A 50 -4.23 -5.42 -1.35
C SER A 50 -3.21 -6.02 -0.37
N PRO A 51 -3.55 -6.11 0.94
CA PRO A 51 -2.90 -7.03 1.85
C PRO A 51 -3.00 -8.46 1.36
N GLY A 52 -2.29 -9.38 2.01
CA GLY A 52 -2.37 -10.80 1.73
C GLY A 52 -1.42 -11.61 2.62
N PRO A 53 -1.57 -12.94 2.63
CA PRO A 53 -0.69 -13.83 3.37
C PRO A 53 0.65 -14.02 2.65
N GLY A 54 1.62 -14.58 3.38
CA GLY A 54 2.88 -15.02 2.80
C GLY A 54 3.90 -13.90 2.65
N ARG A 55 4.71 -13.99 1.60
CA ARG A 55 5.84 -13.10 1.36
C ARG A 55 5.67 -12.35 0.04
N PRO A 56 6.15 -11.09 -0.06
CA PRO A 56 5.97 -10.26 -1.26
C PRO A 56 6.61 -10.84 -2.52
N GLU A 57 7.68 -11.63 -2.39
CA GLU A 57 8.33 -12.30 -3.52
C GLU A 57 7.41 -13.34 -4.19
N ASN A 58 6.37 -13.80 -3.49
CA ASN A 58 5.39 -14.78 -3.96
C ASN A 58 3.99 -14.15 -4.19
N ALA A 59 3.86 -12.83 -4.15
CA ALA A 59 2.58 -12.12 -4.25
C ALA A 59 2.07 -11.98 -5.71
N GLY A 60 2.10 -13.09 -6.47
CA GLY A 60 1.69 -13.13 -7.88
C GLY A 60 2.37 -12.04 -8.72
N ILE A 61 1.58 -11.30 -9.49
CA ILE A 61 2.08 -10.25 -10.39
C ILE A 61 2.42 -8.91 -9.70
N CYS A 62 2.24 -8.77 -8.38
CA CYS A 62 2.30 -7.45 -7.73
C CYS A 62 3.63 -6.71 -7.96
N VAL A 63 4.77 -7.40 -7.85
CA VAL A 63 6.10 -6.81 -8.10
C VAL A 63 6.23 -6.35 -9.56
N ASP A 64 5.73 -7.14 -10.50
CA ASP A 64 5.79 -6.82 -11.94
C ASP A 64 4.86 -5.64 -12.28
N VAL A 65 3.70 -5.56 -11.64
CA VAL A 65 2.77 -4.43 -11.75
C VAL A 65 3.44 -3.13 -11.31
N ILE A 66 4.14 -3.13 -10.17
CA ILE A 66 4.85 -1.95 -9.68
C ILE A 66 5.92 -1.53 -10.68
N LYS A 67 6.75 -2.46 -11.14
CA LYS A 67 7.83 -2.17 -12.10
C LYS A 67 7.31 -1.63 -13.43
N ALA A 68 6.21 -2.19 -13.93
CA ALA A 68 5.62 -1.80 -15.21
C ALA A 68 4.89 -0.46 -15.13
N PHE A 69 4.22 -0.17 -14.00
CA PHE A 69 3.20 0.87 -13.95
C PHE A 69 3.46 2.02 -13.00
N LYS A 70 4.48 1.97 -12.12
CA LYS A 70 4.75 3.05 -11.14
C LYS A 70 4.90 4.45 -11.76
N ASN A 71 5.35 4.53 -13.01
CA ASN A 71 5.53 5.77 -13.76
C ASN A 71 4.33 6.13 -14.66
N LYS A 72 3.31 5.26 -14.73
CA LYS A 72 2.14 5.41 -15.61
C LYS A 72 0.87 5.67 -14.82
N PHE A 73 0.71 5.04 -13.66
CA PHE A 73 -0.48 5.16 -12.81
C PHE A 73 -0.05 5.39 -11.35
N PRO A 74 -0.83 6.16 -10.55
CA PRO A 74 -0.73 6.11 -9.10
C PRO A 74 -0.95 4.69 -8.58
N ILE A 75 -0.11 4.25 -7.65
CA ILE A 75 -0.21 2.92 -7.02
C ILE A 75 -0.30 3.06 -5.51
N LEU A 76 -1.23 2.35 -4.86
CA LEU A 76 -1.28 2.20 -3.40
C LEU A 76 -1.03 0.74 -3.01
N GLY A 77 0.09 0.45 -2.36
CA GLY A 77 0.36 -0.85 -1.75
C GLY A 77 -0.07 -0.87 -0.28
N VAL A 78 -0.85 -1.86 0.15
CA VAL A 78 -1.26 -2.04 1.55
C VAL A 78 -0.66 -3.33 2.10
N CYS A 79 0.03 -3.26 3.23
CA CYS A 79 0.66 -4.40 3.93
C CYS A 79 1.56 -5.25 2.99
N LEU A 80 1.09 -6.39 2.47
CA LEU A 80 1.83 -7.18 1.47
C LEU A 80 2.11 -6.37 0.19
N GLY A 81 1.16 -5.55 -0.26
CA GLY A 81 1.36 -4.65 -1.39
C GLY A 81 2.45 -3.60 -1.13
N HIS A 82 2.53 -3.07 0.10
CA HIS A 82 3.60 -2.16 0.53
C HIS A 82 4.97 -2.87 0.50
N GLN A 83 5.03 -4.10 1.02
CA GLN A 83 6.26 -4.90 1.02
C GLN A 83 6.72 -5.24 -0.41
N ALA A 84 5.79 -5.53 -1.32
CA ALA A 84 6.08 -5.75 -2.73
C ALA A 84 6.72 -4.52 -3.40
N MET A 85 6.37 -3.30 -2.96
CA MET A 85 7.03 -2.07 -3.43
C MET A 85 8.48 -1.98 -2.97
N GLY A 86 8.77 -2.38 -1.73
CA GLY A 86 10.15 -2.52 -1.25
C GLY A 86 10.97 -3.45 -2.14
N ILE A 87 10.45 -4.66 -2.42
CA ILE A 87 11.09 -5.64 -3.30
C ILE A 87 11.24 -5.12 -4.74
N ALA A 88 10.21 -4.45 -5.28
CA ALA A 88 10.23 -3.91 -6.65
C ALA A 88 11.37 -2.90 -6.87
N GLU A 89 11.70 -2.13 -5.83
CA GLU A 89 12.80 -1.16 -5.84
C GLU A 89 14.15 -1.76 -5.35
N LYS A 90 14.22 -3.09 -5.15
CA LYS A 90 15.42 -3.83 -4.69
C LYS A 90 15.78 -3.65 -3.21
N GLY A 91 14.85 -3.20 -2.38
CA GLY A 91 14.98 -3.30 -0.92
C GLY A 91 14.71 -4.73 -0.43
N ASN A 92 15.05 -5.01 0.83
CA ASN A 92 14.74 -6.30 1.46
C ASN A 92 13.49 -6.24 2.34
N VAL A 93 12.89 -7.41 2.56
CA VAL A 93 11.79 -7.60 3.52
C VAL A 93 12.19 -8.66 4.54
N ILE A 94 12.25 -8.24 5.80
CA ILE A 94 12.73 -9.03 6.94
C ILE A 94 11.60 -9.29 7.93
N GLY A 95 11.86 -10.15 8.92
CA GLY A 95 10.95 -10.35 10.05
C GLY A 95 10.79 -9.05 10.84
N ALA A 96 9.55 -8.72 11.22
CA ALA A 96 9.29 -7.63 12.14
C ALA A 96 9.91 -7.94 13.52
N PRO A 97 10.43 -6.94 14.26
CA PRO A 97 10.95 -7.16 15.61
C PRO A 97 9.91 -7.77 16.55
N GLU A 98 8.63 -7.46 16.33
CA GLU A 98 7.49 -8.06 17.00
C GLU A 98 6.42 -8.45 15.98
N ILE A 99 5.77 -9.59 16.22
CA ILE A 99 4.60 -10.01 15.46
C ILE A 99 3.40 -9.17 15.91
N MET A 100 2.76 -8.50 14.96
CA MET A 100 1.58 -7.67 15.20
C MET A 100 0.35 -8.34 14.60
N HIS A 101 -0.64 -8.63 15.42
CA HIS A 101 -1.93 -9.13 14.95
C HIS A 101 -3.06 -8.45 15.71
N GLY A 102 -3.78 -7.55 15.03
CA GLY A 102 -4.87 -6.79 15.63
C GLY A 102 -4.41 -5.78 16.69
N LYS A 103 -3.22 -5.21 16.52
CA LYS A 103 -2.66 -4.20 17.43
C LYS A 103 -2.66 -2.82 16.78
N GLU A 104 -2.75 -1.80 17.60
CA GLU A 104 -2.60 -0.41 17.16
C GLU A 104 -1.19 0.13 17.42
N SER A 105 -0.77 1.10 16.62
CA SER A 105 0.45 1.88 16.87
C SER A 105 0.22 3.33 16.49
N LEU A 106 0.93 4.24 17.17
CA LEU A 106 1.03 5.62 16.74
C LEU A 106 2.01 5.71 15.57
N VAL A 107 1.56 6.29 14.47
CA VAL A 107 2.33 6.50 13.26
C VAL A 107 2.53 8.00 13.07
N PHE A 108 3.80 8.38 12.93
CA PHE A 108 4.23 9.73 12.60
C PHE A 108 4.49 9.79 11.11
N TYR A 109 4.12 10.88 10.47
CA TYR A 109 4.32 11.04 9.03
C TYR A 109 5.00 12.37 8.70
N ASN A 110 5.65 12.41 7.53
CA ASN A 110 6.18 13.62 6.92
C ASN A 110 5.11 14.26 6.04
N ASN A 111 5.01 15.60 6.01
CA ASN A 111 4.00 16.32 5.25
C ASN A 111 3.99 15.91 3.76
N CYS A 112 3.13 14.96 3.42
CA CYS A 112 2.97 14.40 2.09
C CYS A 112 1.48 14.23 1.78
N ASN A 113 1.13 14.31 0.50
CA ASN A 113 -0.26 14.40 0.04
C ASN A 113 -1.15 13.25 0.52
N LEU A 114 -0.59 12.06 0.75
CA LEU A 114 -1.35 10.89 1.21
C LEU A 114 -1.95 11.09 2.60
N TYR A 115 -1.29 11.86 3.47
CA TYR A 115 -1.68 12.06 4.87
C TYR A 115 -2.32 13.42 5.15
N ASN A 116 -2.70 14.17 4.11
CA ASN A 116 -3.36 15.47 4.26
C ASN A 116 -4.59 15.37 5.17
N ASP A 117 -4.77 16.38 6.03
CA ASP A 117 -5.86 16.48 7.01
C ASP A 117 -5.96 15.33 8.03
N MET A 118 -4.91 14.51 8.18
CA MET A 118 -4.82 13.49 9.24
C MET A 118 -4.01 14.02 10.44
N PRO A 119 -4.34 13.64 11.69
CA PRO A 119 -3.55 13.98 12.86
C PRO A 119 -2.14 13.39 12.77
N ASN A 120 -1.14 14.08 13.34
CA ASN A 120 0.25 13.62 13.38
C ASN A 120 0.77 13.64 14.83
N PRO A 121 0.89 12.48 15.51
CA PRO A 121 0.68 11.13 14.99
C PRO A 121 -0.81 10.74 14.86
N PHE A 122 -1.08 9.70 14.07
CA PHE A 122 -2.40 9.03 13.99
C PHE A 122 -2.32 7.58 14.48
N ARG A 123 -3.48 6.98 14.79
CA ARG A 123 -3.60 5.55 15.17
C ARG A 123 -3.75 4.69 13.93
N ALA A 124 -2.95 3.63 13.83
CA ALA A 124 -2.99 2.69 12.72
C ALA A 124 -3.03 1.23 13.17
N GLY A 125 -3.91 0.44 12.56
CA GLY A 125 -4.05 -1.01 12.77
C GLY A 125 -2.98 -1.83 12.05
N ARG A 126 -2.35 -2.75 12.76
CA ARG A 126 -1.24 -3.60 12.28
C ARG A 126 -1.55 -5.08 12.42
N TYR A 127 -1.25 -5.83 11.35
CA TYR A 127 -1.49 -7.28 11.23
C TYR A 127 -0.32 -8.04 10.61
N HIS A 128 0.88 -7.45 10.63
CA HIS A 128 2.04 -7.94 9.90
C HIS A 128 3.08 -8.64 10.80
N SER A 129 3.81 -9.55 10.18
CA SER A 129 5.00 -10.22 10.73
C SER A 129 6.27 -9.92 9.95
N LEU A 130 6.16 -9.16 8.86
CA LEU A 130 7.25 -8.77 7.98
C LEU A 130 7.23 -7.25 7.79
N ILE A 131 8.41 -6.66 7.57
CA ILE A 131 8.59 -5.24 7.29
C ILE A 131 9.64 -5.04 6.20
N ILE A 132 9.59 -3.88 5.55
CA ILE A 132 10.71 -3.41 4.73
C ILE A 132 11.89 -3.12 5.66
N ASP A 133 13.05 -3.64 5.28
CA ASP A 133 14.31 -3.41 5.99
C ASP A 133 14.86 -2.01 5.68
N ARG A 134 15.01 -1.20 6.72
CA ARG A 134 15.50 0.17 6.61
C ARG A 134 16.95 0.23 6.13
N ASP A 135 17.79 -0.71 6.56
CA ASP A 135 19.23 -0.67 6.29
C ASP A 135 19.55 -0.99 4.82
N THR A 136 18.61 -1.59 4.11
CA THR A 136 18.72 -1.94 2.69
C THR A 136 17.81 -1.10 1.80
N LEU A 137 17.22 -0.04 2.36
CA LEU A 137 16.28 0.79 1.62
C LEU A 137 17.01 1.57 0.51
N PRO A 138 16.62 1.40 -0.76
CA PRO A 138 17.25 2.09 -1.88
C PRO A 138 16.91 3.58 -1.88
N ASP A 139 17.78 4.42 -2.46
CA ASP A 139 17.56 5.87 -2.63
C ASP A 139 16.34 6.23 -3.49
N THR A 140 15.75 5.25 -4.19
CA THR A 140 14.51 5.40 -4.95
C THR A 140 13.26 5.35 -4.07
N ILE A 141 13.38 5.00 -2.78
CA ILE A 141 12.28 5.02 -1.82
C ILE A 141 12.47 6.16 -0.82
N VAL A 142 11.40 6.92 -0.59
CA VAL A 142 11.29 7.90 0.48
C VAL A 142 10.44 7.32 1.60
N VAL A 143 10.92 7.34 2.84
CA VAL A 143 10.12 7.02 4.03
C VAL A 143 9.22 8.21 4.36
N GLU A 144 7.91 8.00 4.22
CA GLU A 144 6.90 9.04 4.44
C GLU A 144 6.22 8.89 5.80
N ALA A 145 6.25 7.71 6.42
CA ALA A 145 5.72 7.50 7.75
C ALA A 145 6.46 6.40 8.51
N GLU A 146 6.55 6.55 9.82
CA GLU A 146 7.23 5.63 10.73
C GLU A 146 6.62 5.63 12.14
N THR A 147 6.88 4.59 12.92
CA THR A 147 6.61 4.60 14.36
C THR A 147 7.71 5.36 15.11
N LYS A 148 7.49 5.66 16.40
CA LYS A 148 8.47 6.38 17.25
C LYS A 148 9.83 5.65 17.34
N ASP A 149 9.83 4.33 17.26
CA ASP A 149 10.99 3.45 17.26
C ASP A 149 11.59 3.23 15.86
N GLY A 150 11.11 3.94 14.84
CA GLY A 150 11.72 3.96 13.51
C GLY A 150 11.29 2.82 12.58
N LEU A 151 10.22 2.08 12.89
CA LEU A 151 9.67 1.11 11.94
C LEU A 151 9.03 1.84 10.78
N ILE A 152 9.37 1.45 9.56
CA ILE A 152 8.79 2.02 8.34
C ILE A 152 7.30 1.64 8.28
N MET A 153 6.44 2.65 8.25
CA MET A 153 4.98 2.50 8.18
C MET A 153 4.39 3.03 6.89
N GLY A 154 5.10 3.92 6.19
CA GLY A 154 4.70 4.51 4.93
C GLY A 154 5.90 4.83 4.07
N ILE A 155 5.80 4.52 2.77
CA ILE A 155 6.82 4.83 1.77
C ILE A 155 6.20 5.47 0.53
N ARG A 156 7.03 6.13 -0.25
CA ARG A 156 6.74 6.54 -1.62
C ARG A 156 7.92 6.20 -2.52
N ILE A 157 7.64 5.74 -3.74
CA ILE A 157 8.68 5.62 -4.78
C ILE A 157 8.94 7.02 -5.35
N LYS A 158 10.19 7.46 -5.30
CA LYS A 158 10.64 8.78 -5.72
C LYS A 158 10.22 9.06 -7.17
N ASP A 159 9.86 10.32 -7.43
CA ASP A 159 9.43 10.82 -8.74
C ASP A 159 8.18 10.12 -9.32
N THR A 160 7.41 9.43 -8.47
CA THR A 160 6.14 8.80 -8.84
C THR A 160 5.02 9.15 -7.85
N LEU A 161 3.79 8.79 -8.20
CA LEU A 161 2.62 8.83 -7.34
C LEU A 161 2.32 7.45 -6.71
N SER A 162 3.36 6.65 -6.49
CA SER A 162 3.25 5.32 -5.91
C SER A 162 3.58 5.34 -4.43
N TYR A 163 2.61 5.00 -3.58
CA TYR A 163 2.70 4.98 -2.13
C TYR A 163 2.48 3.58 -1.58
N GLY A 164 3.14 3.24 -0.48
CA GLY A 164 2.89 2.00 0.24
C GLY A 164 2.65 2.27 1.72
N VAL A 165 1.67 1.64 2.33
CA VAL A 165 1.40 1.69 3.78
C VAL A 165 1.48 0.30 4.41
N GLN A 166 2.24 0.16 5.49
CA GLN A 166 2.44 -1.12 6.18
C GLN A 166 1.28 -1.47 7.12
N PHE A 167 0.43 -0.50 7.45
CA PHE A 167 -0.78 -0.68 8.26
C PHE A 167 -2.01 -0.85 7.36
N HIS A 168 -3.15 -1.16 7.98
CA HIS A 168 -4.41 -1.44 7.29
C HIS A 168 -5.37 -0.23 7.41
N PRO A 169 -5.46 0.65 6.40
CA PRO A 169 -6.42 1.77 6.42
C PRO A 169 -7.88 1.30 6.45
N GLU A 170 -8.17 0.09 5.96
CA GLU A 170 -9.50 -0.49 5.97
C GLU A 170 -9.91 -1.10 7.33
N SER A 171 -9.00 -1.17 8.30
CA SER A 171 -9.27 -1.68 9.64
C SER A 171 -9.98 -0.65 10.50
N MET A 172 -10.92 -1.10 11.36
CA MET A 172 -11.51 -0.26 12.41
C MET A 172 -10.47 0.30 13.39
N LEU A 173 -9.28 -0.31 13.47
CA LEU A 173 -8.16 0.17 14.28
C LEU A 173 -7.44 1.38 13.65
N THR A 174 -7.82 1.79 12.43
CA THR A 174 -7.30 2.97 11.73
C THR A 174 -8.45 3.94 11.46
N PRO A 175 -8.85 4.79 12.44
CA PRO A 175 -9.98 5.70 12.29
C PRO A 175 -9.91 6.60 11.04
N GLU A 176 -8.69 6.99 10.65
CA GLU A 176 -8.44 7.92 9.55
C GLU A 176 -8.24 7.24 8.19
N GLY A 177 -8.46 5.93 8.11
CA GLY A 177 -8.21 5.18 6.89
C GLY A 177 -9.07 5.61 5.70
N LYS A 178 -10.32 6.04 5.95
CA LYS A 178 -11.17 6.65 4.91
C LYS A 178 -10.61 7.97 4.40
N THR A 179 -10.02 8.78 5.28
CA THR A 179 -9.36 10.04 4.89
C THR A 179 -8.14 9.76 4.03
N LEU A 180 -7.30 8.78 4.42
CA LEU A 180 -6.15 8.35 3.63
C LEU A 180 -6.55 7.88 2.22
N ILE A 181 -7.58 7.04 2.12
CA ILE A 181 -8.07 6.54 0.83
C ILE A 181 -8.63 7.68 -0.03
N ARG A 182 -9.38 8.61 0.58
CA ARG A 182 -9.85 9.82 -0.11
C ARG A 182 -8.67 10.62 -0.65
N ASN A 183 -7.63 10.84 0.15
CA ASN A 183 -6.44 11.56 -0.28
C ASN A 183 -5.78 10.88 -1.47
N PHE A 184 -5.61 9.55 -1.42
CA PHE A 184 -5.05 8.79 -2.54
C PHE A 184 -5.87 8.94 -3.83
N ILE A 185 -7.20 8.90 -3.75
CA ILE A 185 -8.08 9.08 -4.93
C ILE A 185 -7.88 10.47 -5.58
N HIS A 186 -7.60 11.49 -4.78
CA HIS A 186 -7.35 12.85 -5.28
C HIS A 186 -5.91 13.07 -5.76
N ILE A 187 -5.00 12.13 -5.52
CA ILE A 187 -3.66 12.15 -6.10
C ILE A 187 -3.79 11.73 -7.58
N GLN A 188 -3.83 12.72 -8.47
CA GLN A 188 -3.93 12.50 -9.91
C GLN A 188 -2.57 12.69 -10.60
N SER A 189 -2.32 11.83 -11.59
CA SER A 189 -1.21 11.92 -12.54
C SER A 189 -1.37 13.06 -13.54
#